data_AF-A0A0S8ABB8-F1
#
_entry.id   AF-A0A0S8ABB8-F1
#
_cell.length_a   1.000
_cell.length_b   1.000
_cell.length_c   1.000
_cell.angle_alpha   90.00
_cell.angle_beta   90.00
_cell.angle_gamma   90.00
#
_symmetry.space_group_name_H-M   'P 1'
#
loop_
_entity.id
_entity.type
_entity.pdbx_description
1 polymer ?
#
loop_
_entity_poly.entity_id
_entity_poly.type
_entity_poly.pdbx_seq_one_letter_code
_entity_poly.pdbx_strand_id
1 'polypeptide(L)'
;MSDSYSKKSRAEQMLAALRVNFIADLPKKFDDYEQLILGMRTEADFTEQFDELFRLIHSLKGSAGTHGLQVYTSICHQFEDQLRLVDSRFENFSPELVDDWLNYVDLMREVLDAIRGGDPKAQDLNDIVQNKLDVLRQGTHSNGLTAMIVASSRSIESICCSVVENLRFNYFVMDDGYLALGRLLNEKIDVLITTKEVSGLNGNVLIAAIKLAHHNKRLKTILLTSEQQIRSGRNSDPDITIPRDVHLVNNLTNLLSQYVQNKPL
;
A
#
# COMPACT_ATOMS: atom_id res chain seq x y z
N MET A 1 32.00 -26.71 -25.97
CA MET A 1 31.27 -25.45 -25.66
C MET A 1 29.81 -25.69 -26.01
N SER A 2 29.16 -26.64 -25.34
CA SER A 2 28.30 -26.45 -24.16
C SER A 2 26.99 -25.72 -24.47
N ASP A 3 26.11 -26.47 -25.15
CA ASP A 3 24.65 -26.28 -25.19
C ASP A 3 24.08 -26.28 -23.77
N SER A 4 24.09 -25.12 -23.13
CA SER A 4 23.43 -24.88 -21.84
C SER A 4 22.23 -23.92 -21.99
N TYR A 5 21.48 -24.03 -23.09
CA TYR A 5 20.15 -23.43 -23.18
C TYR A 5 19.12 -24.40 -22.60
N SER A 6 18.87 -24.21 -21.30
CA SER A 6 17.89 -24.92 -20.48
C SER A 6 16.51 -25.02 -21.17
N LYS A 7 16.04 -26.25 -21.43
CA LYS A 7 14.65 -26.53 -21.82
C LYS A 7 13.74 -26.16 -20.66
N LYS A 8 13.11 -24.98 -20.71
CA LYS A 8 12.04 -24.59 -19.77
C LYS A 8 10.96 -25.66 -19.72
N SER A 9 10.50 -26.01 -18.53
CA SER A 9 9.46 -27.00 -18.31
C SER A 9 8.14 -26.58 -18.98
N ARG A 10 7.25 -27.54 -19.27
CA ARG A 10 5.92 -27.25 -19.85
C ARG A 10 5.12 -26.27 -18.98
N ALA A 11 5.26 -26.33 -17.66
CA ALA A 11 4.64 -25.40 -16.73
C ALA A 11 5.19 -23.97 -16.88
N GLU A 12 6.52 -23.82 -16.99
CA GLU A 12 7.17 -22.52 -17.19
C GLU A 12 6.79 -21.89 -18.54
N GLN A 13 6.65 -22.70 -19.59
CA GLN A 13 6.20 -22.24 -20.91
C GLN A 13 4.74 -21.76 -20.85
N MET A 14 3.87 -22.49 -20.14
CA MET A 14 2.47 -22.09 -19.93
C MET A 14 2.36 -20.79 -19.14
N LEU A 15 3.11 -20.65 -18.04
CA LEU A 15 3.15 -19.41 -17.25
C LEU A 15 3.67 -18.22 -18.06
N ALA A 16 4.69 -18.43 -18.90
CA ALA A 16 5.19 -17.40 -19.80
C ALA A 16 4.14 -16.97 -20.83
N ALA A 17 3.40 -17.91 -21.42
CA ALA A 17 2.33 -17.60 -22.36
C ALA A 17 1.18 -16.82 -21.69
N LEU A 18 0.77 -17.21 -20.48
CA LEU A 18 -0.23 -16.49 -19.71
C LEU A 18 0.21 -15.06 -19.39
N ARG A 19 1.49 -14.84 -19.06
CA ARG A 19 2.06 -13.51 -18.84
C ARG A 19 2.01 -12.66 -20.11
N VAL A 20 2.32 -13.22 -21.28
CA VAL A 20 2.26 -12.49 -22.55
C VAL A 20 0.84 -12.01 -22.84
N ASN A 21 -0.17 -12.88 -22.68
CA ASN A 21 -1.57 -12.50 -22.86
C ASN A 21 -1.99 -11.41 -21.88
N PHE A 22 -1.62 -11.55 -20.61
CA PHE A 22 -1.89 -10.54 -19.60
C PHE A 22 -1.32 -9.16 -19.98
N ILE A 23 -0.06 -9.10 -20.43
CA ILE A 23 0.60 -7.86 -20.89
C ILE A 23 -0.07 -7.29 -22.15
N ALA A 24 -0.61 -8.14 -23.02
CA ALA A 24 -1.34 -7.71 -24.20
C ALA A 24 -2.68 -7.04 -23.86
N ASP A 25 -3.33 -7.45 -22.76
CA ASP A 25 -4.61 -6.91 -22.30
C ASP A 25 -4.48 -5.60 -21.51
N LEU A 26 -3.29 -5.28 -20.99
CA LEU A 26 -3.05 -4.09 -20.15
C LEU A 26 -3.46 -2.75 -20.79
N PRO A 27 -3.16 -2.44 -22.07
CA PRO A 27 -3.55 -1.18 -22.69
C PRO A 27 -5.06 -0.92 -22.58
N LYS A 28 -5.88 -1.94 -22.88
CA LYS A 28 -7.33 -1.81 -22.81
C LYS A 28 -7.79 -1.51 -21.39
N LYS A 29 -7.21 -2.20 -20.39
CA LYS A 29 -7.51 -1.93 -18.98
C LYS A 29 -7.18 -0.50 -18.59
N PHE A 30 -6.04 0.02 -19.04
CA PHE A 30 -5.65 1.41 -18.76
C PHE A 30 -6.59 2.42 -19.42
N ASP A 31 -7.06 2.13 -20.64
CA ASP A 31 -8.10 2.92 -21.30
C ASP A 31 -9.42 2.90 -20.50
N ASP A 32 -9.82 1.74 -19.99
CA ASP A 32 -11.02 1.61 -19.15
C ASP A 32 -10.87 2.42 -17.84
N TYR A 33 -9.68 2.44 -17.22
CA TYR A 33 -9.42 3.21 -16.00
C TYR A 33 -9.49 4.71 -16.25
N GLU A 34 -8.85 5.17 -17.32
CA GLU A 34 -8.87 6.57 -17.75
C GLU A 34 -10.29 7.05 -18.03
N GLN A 35 -11.10 6.22 -18.70
CA GLN A 35 -12.51 6.54 -18.96
C GLN A 35 -13.34 6.69 -17.68
N LEU A 36 -13.16 5.77 -16.72
CA LEU A 36 -13.82 5.86 -15.41
C LEU A 36 -13.39 7.12 -14.66
N ILE A 37 -12.10 7.46 -14.66
CA ILE A 37 -11.60 8.66 -13.98
C ILE A 37 -12.18 9.94 -14.62
N LEU A 38 -12.15 10.04 -15.96
CA LEU A 38 -12.64 11.21 -16.69
C LEU A 38 -14.18 11.35 -16.70
N GLY A 39 -14.90 10.28 -16.39
CA GLY A 39 -16.36 10.25 -16.31
C GLY A 39 -16.91 10.71 -14.95
N MET A 40 -16.09 10.78 -13.90
CA MET A 40 -16.47 11.25 -12.56
C MET A 40 -16.63 12.78 -12.53
N ARG A 41 -17.68 13.30 -13.18
CA ARG A 41 -17.91 14.75 -13.34
C ARG A 41 -18.98 15.29 -12.40
N THR A 42 -19.88 14.43 -11.93
CA THR A 42 -21.00 14.80 -11.08
C THR A 42 -21.14 13.82 -9.94
N GLU A 43 -21.85 14.21 -8.88
CA GLU A 43 -22.17 13.32 -7.76
C GLU A 43 -22.93 12.07 -8.21
N ALA A 44 -23.82 12.20 -9.20
CA ALA A 44 -24.60 11.08 -9.73
C ALA A 44 -23.75 10.03 -10.46
N ASP A 45 -22.69 10.48 -11.12
CA ASP A 45 -21.76 9.64 -11.87
C ASP A 45 -20.67 9.01 -10.97
N PHE A 46 -20.35 9.69 -9.87
CA PHE A 46 -19.17 9.41 -9.07
C PHE A 46 -19.18 8.02 -8.44
N THR A 47 -20.19 7.66 -7.65
CA THR A 47 -20.17 6.44 -6.82
C THR A 47 -20.01 5.18 -7.68
N GLU A 48 -20.75 5.06 -8.78
CA GLU A 48 -20.68 3.89 -9.66
C GLU A 48 -19.31 3.75 -10.32
N GLN A 49 -18.78 4.86 -10.85
CA GLN A 49 -17.50 4.84 -11.54
C GLN A 49 -16.33 4.66 -10.57
N PHE A 50 -16.40 5.26 -9.39
CA PHE A 50 -15.40 5.12 -8.34
C PHE A 50 -15.32 3.68 -7.83
N ASP A 51 -16.47 3.07 -7.52
CA ASP A 51 -16.51 1.69 -7.05
C ASP A 51 -15.98 0.72 -8.12
N GLU A 52 -16.31 0.96 -9.39
CA GLU A 52 -15.78 0.15 -10.49
C GLU A 52 -14.27 0.33 -10.67
N LEU A 53 -13.77 1.56 -10.65
CA LEU A 53 -12.33 1.83 -10.71
C LEU A 53 -11.60 1.12 -9.56
N PHE A 54 -12.10 1.24 -8.33
CA PHE A 54 -11.51 0.58 -7.16
C PHE A 54 -11.45 -0.94 -7.32
N ARG A 55 -12.54 -1.58 -7.78
CA ARG A 55 -12.57 -3.02 -8.06
C ARG A 55 -11.55 -3.42 -9.12
N LEU A 56 -11.44 -2.65 -10.19
CA LEU A 56 -10.54 -2.95 -11.30
C LEU A 56 -9.07 -2.82 -10.91
N ILE A 57 -8.69 -1.77 -10.16
CA ILE A 57 -7.34 -1.60 -9.63
C ILE A 57 -7.01 -2.75 -8.65
N HIS A 58 -7.95 -3.12 -7.78
CA HIS A 58 -7.77 -4.25 -6.86
C HIS A 58 -7.56 -5.58 -7.59
N SER A 59 -8.36 -5.83 -8.63
CA SER A 59 -8.21 -7.01 -9.48
C SER A 59 -6.87 -7.02 -10.23
N LEU A 60 -6.42 -5.86 -10.70
CA LEU A 60 -5.13 -5.73 -11.37
C LEU A 60 -3.96 -6.01 -10.43
N LYS A 61 -4.00 -5.49 -9.19
CA LYS A 61 -3.00 -5.77 -8.15
C LYS A 61 -2.78 -7.26 -7.96
N GLY A 62 -3.87 -8.01 -7.76
CA GLY A 62 -3.84 -9.46 -7.55
C GLY A 62 -3.32 -10.21 -8.78
N SER A 63 -3.82 -9.86 -9.96
CA SER A 63 -3.41 -10.48 -11.22
C SER A 63 -1.94 -10.21 -11.56
N ALA A 64 -1.45 -8.98 -11.35
CA ALA A 64 -0.05 -8.62 -11.57
C ALA A 64 0.89 -9.43 -10.66
N GLY A 65 0.50 -9.64 -9.40
CA GLY A 65 1.25 -10.45 -8.44
C GLY A 65 1.42 -11.91 -8.92
N THR A 66 0.36 -12.54 -9.41
CA THR A 66 0.42 -13.94 -9.92
C THR A 66 1.25 -14.05 -11.20
N HIS A 67 1.27 -13.01 -12.02
CA HIS A 67 2.13 -12.94 -13.21
C HIS A 67 3.58 -12.52 -12.90
N GLY A 68 3.92 -12.21 -11.65
CA GLY A 68 5.27 -11.82 -11.22
C GLY A 68 5.66 -10.41 -11.68
N LEU A 69 4.69 -9.53 -11.92
CA LEU A 69 4.90 -8.13 -12.32
C LEU A 69 4.79 -7.22 -11.09
N GLN A 70 5.77 -7.32 -10.20
CA GLN A 70 5.75 -6.63 -8.90
C GLN A 70 5.64 -5.11 -9.02
N VAL A 71 6.20 -4.50 -10.07
CA VAL A 71 6.04 -3.08 -10.38
C VAL A 71 4.56 -2.65 -10.42
N TYR A 72 3.69 -3.42 -11.08
CA TYR A 72 2.26 -3.11 -11.15
C TYR A 72 1.57 -3.35 -9.81
N THR A 73 1.99 -4.36 -9.04
CA THR A 73 1.48 -4.56 -7.68
C THR A 73 1.76 -3.34 -6.80
N SER A 74 2.96 -2.76 -6.88
CA SER A 74 3.31 -1.54 -6.15
C SER A 74 2.49 -0.32 -6.60
N ILE A 75 2.35 -0.10 -7.91
CA ILE A 75 1.54 1.01 -8.44
C ILE A 75 0.08 0.87 -8.00
N CYS A 76 -0.53 -0.31 -8.19
CA CYS A 76 -1.92 -0.55 -7.83
C CYS A 76 -2.16 -0.43 -6.32
N HIS A 77 -1.18 -0.83 -5.51
CA HIS A 77 -1.29 -0.67 -4.06
C HIS A 77 -1.35 0.82 -3.68
N GLN A 78 -0.44 1.64 -4.19
CA GLN A 78 -0.44 3.08 -3.90
C GLN A 78 -1.69 3.76 -4.47
N PHE A 79 -2.15 3.33 -5.65
CA PHE A 79 -3.38 3.86 -6.24
C PHE A 79 -4.61 3.49 -5.41
N GLU A 80 -4.74 2.23 -4.96
CA GLU A 80 -5.78 1.83 -3.99
C GLU A 80 -5.75 2.69 -2.73
N ASP A 81 -4.56 2.97 -2.19
CA ASP A 81 -4.42 3.80 -1.00
C ASP A 81 -4.96 5.22 -1.24
N GLN A 82 -4.72 5.84 -2.40
CA GLN A 82 -5.29 7.14 -2.76
C GLN A 82 -6.81 7.08 -2.92
N LEU A 83 -7.33 6.03 -3.56
CA LEU A 83 -8.77 5.83 -3.69
C LEU A 83 -9.43 5.68 -2.31
N ARG A 84 -8.82 4.93 -1.39
CA ARG A 84 -9.35 4.75 -0.01
C ARG A 84 -9.51 6.06 0.75
N LEU A 85 -8.71 7.08 0.47
CA LEU A 85 -8.87 8.40 1.10
C LEU A 85 -10.18 9.09 0.70
N VAL A 86 -10.68 8.79 -0.50
CA VAL A 86 -11.98 9.30 -0.97
C VAL A 86 -13.14 8.46 -0.45
N ASP A 87 -12.93 7.16 -0.23
CA ASP A 87 -13.85 6.25 0.46
C ASP A 87 -15.27 6.22 -0.17
N SER A 88 -15.35 6.25 -1.51
CA SER A 88 -16.62 6.30 -2.26
C SER A 88 -17.56 7.43 -1.84
N ARG A 89 -17.03 8.51 -1.25
CA ARG A 89 -17.77 9.69 -0.83
C ARG A 89 -17.41 10.88 -1.72
N PHE A 90 -18.40 11.40 -2.46
CA PHE A 90 -18.21 12.53 -3.38
C PHE A 90 -17.71 13.80 -2.68
N GLU A 91 -18.06 14.01 -1.41
CA GLU A 91 -17.56 15.14 -0.60
C GLU A 91 -16.04 15.14 -0.40
N ASN A 92 -15.38 13.99 -0.55
CA ASN A 92 -13.93 13.85 -0.49
C ASN A 92 -13.27 13.90 -1.89
N PHE A 93 -14.07 14.00 -2.95
CA PHE A 93 -13.59 14.05 -4.32
C PHE A 93 -13.36 15.49 -4.77
N SER A 94 -12.24 15.74 -5.45
CA SER A 94 -11.91 17.04 -6.02
C SER A 94 -11.32 16.89 -7.44
N PRO A 95 -11.42 17.93 -8.28
CA PRO A 95 -10.83 17.89 -9.63
C PRO A 95 -9.33 17.60 -9.64
N GLU A 96 -8.59 18.04 -8.62
CA GLU A 96 -7.15 17.78 -8.49
C GLU A 96 -6.85 16.28 -8.37
N LEU A 97 -7.74 15.51 -7.72
CA LEU A 97 -7.61 14.06 -7.61
C LEU A 97 -7.75 13.36 -8.96
N VAL A 98 -8.49 13.94 -9.92
CA VAL A 98 -8.59 13.39 -11.28
C VAL A 98 -7.21 13.39 -11.93
N ASP A 99 -6.51 14.52 -11.89
CA ASP A 99 -5.16 14.64 -12.45
C ASP A 99 -4.19 13.70 -11.74
N ASP A 100 -4.27 13.60 -10.40
CA ASP A 100 -3.45 12.68 -9.62
C ASP A 100 -3.68 11.21 -10.01
N TRP A 101 -4.94 10.80 -10.19
CA TRP A 101 -5.31 9.45 -10.60
C TRP A 101 -4.89 9.14 -12.03
N LEU A 102 -5.00 10.11 -12.94
CA LEU A 102 -4.49 9.98 -14.31
C LEU A 102 -2.97 9.81 -14.34
N ASN A 103 -2.22 10.47 -13.45
CA ASN A 103 -0.78 10.26 -13.34
C ASN A 103 -0.41 8.81 -12.96
N TYR A 104 -1.26 8.09 -12.20
CA TYR A 104 -1.06 6.65 -11.96
C TYR A 104 -1.27 5.84 -13.23
N VAL A 105 -2.29 6.16 -14.03
CA VAL A 105 -2.55 5.49 -15.31
C VAL A 105 -1.40 5.75 -16.30
N ASP A 106 -0.88 6.96 -16.34
CA ASP A 106 0.29 7.32 -17.17
C ASP A 106 1.53 6.54 -16.73
N LEU A 107 1.80 6.44 -15.42
CA LEU A 107 2.89 5.62 -14.91
C LEU A 107 2.72 4.14 -15.29
N MET A 108 1.49 3.61 -15.26
CA MET A 108 1.22 2.25 -15.73
C MET A 108 1.55 2.07 -17.22
N ARG A 109 1.21 3.06 -18.06
CA ARG A 109 1.52 3.03 -19.50
C ARG A 109 3.03 3.12 -19.75
N GLU A 110 3.74 3.99 -19.04
CA GLU A 110 5.21 4.08 -19.14
C GLU A 110 5.90 2.77 -18.77
N VAL A 111 5.45 2.10 -17.70
CA VAL A 111 5.97 0.79 -17.28
C VAL A 111 5.69 -0.26 -18.34
N LEU A 112 4.51 -0.22 -18.99
CA LEU A 112 4.19 -1.13 -20.08
C LEU A 112 5.15 -0.95 -21.26
N ASP A 113 5.44 0.29 -21.63
CA ASP A 113 6.35 0.61 -22.72
C ASP A 113 7.78 0.18 -22.38
N ALA A 114 8.24 0.35 -21.15
CA ALA A 114 9.53 -0.15 -20.69
C ALA A 114 9.62 -1.68 -20.75
N ILE A 115 8.56 -2.38 -20.34
CA ILE A 115 8.47 -3.85 -20.41
C ILE A 115 8.50 -4.32 -21.88
N ARG A 116 7.80 -3.64 -22.78
CA ARG A 116 7.74 -3.97 -24.22
C ARG A 116 9.03 -3.62 -24.96
N GLY A 117 9.68 -2.53 -24.55
CA GLY A 117 10.95 -2.05 -25.10
C GLY A 117 12.17 -2.91 -24.74
N GLY A 118 12.01 -3.83 -23.78
CA GLY A 118 13.04 -4.82 -23.44
C GLY A 118 14.17 -4.26 -22.58
N ASP A 119 13.88 -3.38 -21.62
CA ASP A 119 14.90 -2.77 -20.76
C ASP A 119 15.66 -3.85 -19.92
N PRO A 120 17.00 -3.97 -20.03
CA PRO A 120 17.74 -5.13 -19.51
C PRO A 120 17.86 -5.25 -17.98
N LYS A 121 17.27 -4.35 -17.19
CA LYS A 121 17.40 -4.36 -15.73
C LYS A 121 16.07 -4.11 -15.04
N ALA A 122 15.37 -5.19 -14.73
CA ALA A 122 14.14 -5.17 -13.92
C ALA A 122 14.34 -4.49 -12.55
N GLN A 123 15.58 -4.45 -12.03
CA GLN A 123 15.90 -3.79 -10.77
C GLN A 123 15.90 -2.26 -10.93
N ASP A 124 16.48 -1.73 -12.00
CA ASP A 124 16.47 -0.30 -12.32
C ASP A 124 15.04 0.20 -12.53
N LEU A 125 14.19 -0.61 -13.19
CA LEU A 125 12.77 -0.27 -13.38
C LEU A 125 12.00 -0.16 -12.05
N ASN A 126 12.23 -1.09 -11.11
CA ASN A 126 11.60 -0.99 -9.78
C ASN A 126 11.98 0.31 -9.08
N ASP A 127 13.27 0.65 -9.07
CA ASP A 127 13.77 1.86 -8.39
C ASP A 127 13.23 3.14 -9.05
N ILE A 128 13.16 3.18 -10.39
CA ILE A 128 12.55 4.29 -11.14
C ILE A 128 11.07 4.44 -10.78
N VAL A 129 10.32 3.34 -10.78
CA VAL A 129 8.90 3.34 -10.44
C VAL A 129 8.69 3.80 -8.99
N GLN A 130 9.49 3.30 -8.04
CA GLN A 130 9.40 3.73 -6.64
C GLN A 130 9.66 5.23 -6.48
N ASN A 131 10.68 5.78 -7.14
CA ASN A 131 10.94 7.21 -7.11
C ASN A 131 9.76 8.03 -7.67
N LYS A 132 9.13 7.57 -8.77
CA LYS A 132 7.94 8.23 -9.33
C LYS A 132 6.74 8.13 -8.39
N LEU A 133 6.50 6.96 -7.80
CA LEU A 133 5.47 6.74 -6.79
C LEU A 133 5.67 7.65 -5.57
N ASP A 134 6.91 7.90 -5.14
CA ASP A 134 7.20 8.81 -4.04
C ASP A 134 6.90 10.27 -4.40
N VAL A 135 7.12 10.69 -5.66
CA VAL A 135 6.72 12.02 -6.15
C VAL A 135 5.19 12.14 -6.19
N LEU A 136 4.47 11.13 -6.68
CA LEU A 136 3.00 11.12 -6.72
C LEU A 136 2.39 11.17 -5.32
N ARG A 137 3.02 10.52 -4.33
CA ARG A 137 2.67 10.68 -2.90
C ARG A 137 2.89 12.10 -2.42
N GLN A 138 3.99 12.75 -2.79
CA GLN A 138 4.30 14.09 -2.30
C GLN A 138 3.42 15.18 -2.92
N GLY A 139 2.95 14.99 -4.15
CA GLY A 139 2.00 15.90 -4.82
C GLY A 139 0.61 15.93 -4.19
N THR A 140 0.17 14.79 -3.63
CA THR A 140 -1.16 14.61 -3.02
C THR A 140 -1.21 14.93 -1.52
N HIS A 141 -0.05 14.98 -0.85
CA HIS A 141 0.01 15.02 0.61
C HIS A 141 0.63 16.29 1.15
N SER A 142 -0.23 17.16 1.66
CA SER A 142 0.08 18.25 2.58
C SER A 142 0.81 17.74 3.83
N ASN A 143 2.14 17.60 3.81
CA ASN A 143 3.07 17.57 4.96
C ASN A 143 2.63 16.77 6.24
N GLY A 144 1.74 15.78 6.08
CA GLY A 144 1.05 15.05 7.14
C GLY A 144 1.89 13.88 7.66
N LEU A 145 1.57 13.41 8.87
CA LEU A 145 2.18 12.18 9.38
C LEU A 145 1.58 10.97 8.65
N THR A 146 2.40 9.96 8.38
CA THR A 146 1.97 8.73 7.70
C THR A 146 1.84 7.57 8.68
N ALA A 147 0.68 6.91 8.70
CA ALA A 147 0.41 5.72 9.49
C ALA A 147 0.26 4.47 8.62
N MET A 148 0.78 3.33 9.06
CA MET A 148 0.50 2.03 8.46
C MET A 148 -0.24 1.18 9.49
N ILE A 149 -1.42 0.69 9.10
CA ILE A 149 -2.28 -0.19 9.88
C ILE A 149 -2.14 -1.60 9.30
N VAL A 150 -1.66 -2.53 10.11
CA VAL A 150 -1.48 -3.93 9.72
C VAL A 150 -2.34 -4.81 10.61
N ALA A 151 -3.51 -5.19 10.12
CA ALA A 151 -4.48 -5.97 10.88
C ALA A 151 -5.26 -6.89 9.94
N SER A 152 -5.67 -8.05 10.42
CA SER A 152 -6.54 -8.97 9.66
C SER A 152 -8.00 -8.91 10.10
N SER A 153 -8.34 -8.01 11.04
CA SER A 153 -9.69 -7.85 11.57
C SER A 153 -10.29 -6.55 11.07
N ARG A 154 -11.33 -6.63 10.24
CA ARG A 154 -12.07 -5.47 9.72
C ARG A 154 -12.54 -4.50 10.81
N SER A 155 -12.94 -5.02 11.97
CA SER A 155 -13.37 -4.18 13.10
C SER A 155 -12.19 -3.37 13.67
N ILE A 156 -11.01 -3.98 13.80
CA ILE A 156 -9.81 -3.29 14.27
C ILE A 156 -9.31 -2.30 13.21
N GLU A 157 -9.29 -2.70 11.95
CA GLU A 157 -8.95 -1.81 10.82
C GLU A 157 -9.84 -0.58 10.85
N SER A 158 -11.17 -0.74 10.88
CA SER A 158 -12.13 0.36 10.91
C SER A 158 -11.93 1.30 12.10
N ILE A 159 -11.68 0.75 13.30
CA ILE A 159 -11.34 1.56 14.49
C ILE A 159 -10.06 2.36 14.26
N CYS A 160 -9.00 1.72 13.78
CA CYS A 160 -7.72 2.38 13.56
C CYS A 160 -7.83 3.46 12.48
N CYS A 161 -8.47 3.15 11.35
CA CYS A 161 -8.74 4.10 10.25
C CYS A 161 -9.47 5.33 10.76
N SER A 162 -10.59 5.14 11.48
CA SER A 162 -11.36 6.26 12.03
C SER A 162 -10.51 7.16 12.94
N VAL A 163 -9.65 6.58 13.78
CA VAL A 163 -8.77 7.38 14.66
C VAL A 163 -7.71 8.16 13.85
N VAL A 164 -7.04 7.51 12.90
CA VAL A 164 -5.98 8.17 12.12
C VAL A 164 -6.53 9.22 11.15
N GLU A 165 -7.72 8.99 10.58
CA GLU A 165 -8.46 9.95 9.75
C GLU A 165 -8.83 11.21 10.54
N ASN A 166 -9.42 11.04 11.72
CA ASN A 166 -9.80 12.17 12.59
C ASN A 166 -8.58 13.04 12.98
N LEU A 167 -7.39 12.42 13.01
CA LEU A 167 -6.14 13.10 13.31
C LEU A 167 -5.37 13.55 12.06
N ARG A 168 -5.98 13.44 10.87
CA ARG A 168 -5.43 13.86 9.57
C ARG A 168 -4.08 13.21 9.23
N PHE A 169 -3.92 11.93 9.59
CA PHE A 169 -2.83 11.13 9.07
C PHE A 169 -3.15 10.71 7.64
N ASN A 170 -2.11 10.64 6.82
CA ASN A 170 -2.15 9.81 5.63
C ASN A 170 -1.97 8.37 6.10
N TYR A 171 -2.77 7.43 5.60
CA TYR A 171 -2.68 6.08 6.12
C TYR A 171 -2.79 4.99 5.07
N PHE A 172 -2.21 3.84 5.39
CA PHE A 172 -2.23 2.63 4.59
C PHE A 172 -2.78 1.48 5.42
N VAL A 173 -3.57 0.60 4.81
CA VAL A 173 -4.12 -0.59 5.48
C VAL A 173 -3.61 -1.84 4.77
N MET A 174 -3.12 -2.81 5.55
CA MET A 174 -2.58 -4.07 5.05
C MET A 174 -3.03 -5.23 5.94
N ASP A 175 -3.28 -6.39 5.34
CA ASP A 175 -3.71 -7.61 6.02
C ASP A 175 -2.63 -8.71 6.10
N ASP A 176 -1.47 -8.46 5.46
CA ASP A 176 -0.30 -9.33 5.42
C ASP A 176 0.97 -8.59 5.88
N GLY A 177 1.64 -9.16 6.89
CA GLY A 177 2.81 -8.55 7.50
C GLY A 177 4.09 -8.65 6.67
N TYR A 178 4.21 -9.61 5.75
CA TYR A 178 5.36 -9.71 4.86
C TYR A 178 5.34 -8.58 3.82
N LEU A 179 4.17 -8.33 3.23
CA LEU A 179 3.96 -7.20 2.33
C LEU A 179 4.17 -5.87 3.06
N ALA A 180 3.68 -5.77 4.30
CA ALA A 180 3.89 -4.59 5.13
C ALA A 180 5.37 -4.33 5.43
N LEU A 181 6.15 -5.38 5.73
CA LEU A 181 7.59 -5.25 5.92
C LEU A 181 8.29 -4.67 4.67
N GLY A 182 7.92 -5.17 3.49
CA GLY A 182 8.43 -4.66 2.22
C GLY A 182 8.20 -3.14 2.06
N ARG A 183 7.00 -2.66 2.39
CA ARG A 183 6.70 -1.22 2.35
C ARG A 183 7.42 -0.45 3.44
N LEU A 184 7.43 -0.92 4.69
CA LEU A 184 8.10 -0.25 5.80
C LEU A 184 9.61 -0.04 5.60
N LEU A 185 10.25 -0.91 4.83
CA LEU A 185 11.67 -0.80 4.49
C LEU A 185 11.96 0.26 3.42
N ASN A 186 10.99 0.57 2.57
CA ASN A 186 11.16 1.45 1.41
C ASN A 186 10.40 2.76 1.52
N GLU A 187 9.44 2.87 2.43
CA GLU A 187 8.55 4.02 2.56
C GLU A 187 8.77 4.74 3.90
N LYS A 188 8.56 6.06 3.88
CA LYS A 188 8.58 6.88 5.10
C LYS A 188 7.25 6.72 5.84
N ILE A 189 7.25 5.90 6.88
CA ILE A 189 6.12 5.69 7.78
C ILE A 189 6.48 6.25 9.16
N ASP A 190 5.63 7.11 9.71
CA ASP A 190 5.83 7.70 11.04
C ASP A 190 5.26 6.81 12.14
N VAL A 191 4.18 6.09 11.87
CA VAL A 191 3.50 5.22 12.84
C VAL A 191 3.14 3.87 12.22
N LEU A 192 3.50 2.78 12.87
CA LEU A 192 3.01 1.43 12.57
C LEU A 192 2.05 0.99 13.66
N ILE A 193 0.82 0.63 13.31
CA ILE A 193 -0.18 0.03 14.18
C ILE A 193 -0.40 -1.40 13.70
N THR A 194 -0.13 -2.41 14.53
CA THR A 194 -0.33 -3.80 14.12
C THR A 194 -0.97 -4.64 15.22
N THR A 195 -1.68 -5.71 14.84
CA THR A 195 -2.11 -6.77 15.77
C THR A 195 -1.10 -7.90 15.82
N LYS A 196 -1.19 -8.79 16.81
CA LYS A 196 -0.41 -10.03 16.84
C LYS A 196 -0.84 -10.97 15.71
N GLU A 197 -2.16 -11.10 15.49
CA GLU A 197 -2.74 -12.01 14.53
C GLU A 197 -2.86 -11.34 13.15
N VAL A 198 -1.76 -11.37 12.39
CA VAL A 198 -1.68 -10.92 11.00
C VAL A 198 -1.18 -12.09 10.15
N SER A 199 -1.69 -12.21 8.92
CA SER A 199 -1.23 -13.21 7.95
C SER A 199 0.19 -12.92 7.44
N GLY A 200 0.88 -13.94 6.90
CA GLY A 200 2.24 -13.82 6.37
C GLY A 200 3.32 -13.67 7.46
N LEU A 201 3.38 -12.52 8.13
CA LEU A 201 4.31 -12.22 9.21
C LEU A 201 3.56 -11.69 10.43
N ASN A 202 3.72 -12.35 11.58
CA ASN A 202 3.11 -11.93 12.84
C ASN A 202 3.56 -10.51 13.22
N GLY A 203 2.65 -9.68 13.75
CA GLY A 203 2.95 -8.28 14.09
C GLY A 203 4.13 -8.09 15.05
N ASN A 204 4.36 -9.01 16.00
CA ASN A 204 5.55 -8.94 16.85
C ASN A 204 6.85 -9.13 16.04
N VAL A 205 6.83 -10.06 15.09
CA VAL A 205 7.98 -10.35 14.22
C VAL A 205 8.18 -9.20 13.23
N LEU A 206 7.10 -8.63 12.71
CA LEU A 206 7.13 -7.43 11.86
C LEU A 206 7.81 -6.25 12.58
N ILE A 207 7.36 -5.94 13.80
CA ILE A 207 7.95 -4.88 14.64
C ILE A 207 9.43 -5.18 14.91
N ALA A 208 9.76 -6.42 15.29
CA ALA A 208 11.14 -6.81 15.55
C ALA A 208 12.01 -6.64 14.30
N ALA A 209 11.53 -7.10 13.14
CA ALA A 209 12.26 -7.02 11.87
C ALA A 209 12.54 -5.56 11.48
N ILE A 210 11.53 -4.67 11.52
CA ILE A 210 11.73 -3.28 11.11
C ILE A 210 12.63 -2.51 12.09
N LYS A 211 12.54 -2.80 13.40
CA LYS A 211 13.41 -2.20 14.40
C LYS A 211 14.87 -2.64 14.27
N LEU A 212 15.10 -3.91 13.91
CA LEU A 212 16.44 -4.45 13.68
C LEU A 212 17.04 -4.03 12.33
N ALA A 213 16.22 -3.73 11.33
CA ALA A 213 16.67 -3.28 10.01
C ALA A 213 17.29 -1.87 10.00
N HIS A 214 17.34 -1.16 11.14
CA HIS A 214 18.07 0.10 11.37
C HIS A 214 17.77 1.29 10.43
N HIS A 215 16.75 1.21 9.57
CA HIS A 215 16.44 2.26 8.59
C HIS A 215 15.43 3.33 9.04
N ASN A 216 14.70 3.13 10.15
CA ASN A 216 13.62 4.03 10.55
C ASN A 216 13.64 4.36 12.06
N LYS A 217 14.61 5.18 12.50
CA LYS A 217 14.71 5.63 13.91
C LYS A 217 13.52 6.47 14.41
N ARG A 218 12.67 6.94 13.49
CA ARG A 218 11.47 7.76 13.79
C ARG A 218 10.17 6.97 13.79
N LEU A 219 10.17 5.71 13.32
CA LEU A 219 8.95 4.92 13.26
C LEU A 219 8.48 4.58 14.67
N LYS A 220 7.27 5.03 15.03
CA LYS A 220 6.59 4.66 16.27
C LYS A 220 5.82 3.36 16.08
N THR A 221 6.16 2.31 16.84
CA THR A 221 5.46 1.02 16.72
C THR A 221 4.44 0.79 17.84
N ILE A 222 3.20 0.51 17.46
CA ILE A 222 2.06 0.28 18.35
C ILE A 222 1.54 -1.14 18.10
N LEU A 223 1.56 -1.98 19.14
CA LEU A 223 0.96 -3.31 19.10
C LEU A 223 -0.41 -3.31 19.79
N LEU A 224 -1.46 -3.69 19.08
CA LEU A 224 -2.79 -3.93 19.62
C LEU A 224 -2.92 -5.41 20.00
N THR A 225 -3.19 -5.70 21.27
CA THR A 225 -3.26 -7.09 21.76
C THR A 225 -4.30 -7.27 22.86
N SER A 226 -4.87 -8.47 22.95
CA SER A 226 -5.74 -8.85 24.07
C SER A 226 -4.96 -9.48 25.23
N GLU A 227 -3.69 -9.78 25.03
CA GLU A 227 -2.80 -10.36 26.05
C GLU A 227 -2.10 -9.25 26.85
N GLN A 228 -1.96 -9.43 28.17
CA GLN A 228 -1.03 -8.61 28.95
C GLN A 228 0.41 -8.95 28.54
N GLN A 229 0.99 -8.13 27.65
CA GLN A 229 2.40 -8.30 27.30
C GLN A 229 3.30 -7.69 28.38
N ILE A 230 4.18 -8.52 28.92
CA ILE A 230 5.33 -8.09 29.69
C ILE A 230 6.38 -7.61 28.67
N ARG A 231 6.72 -6.31 28.70
CA ARG A 231 7.87 -5.82 27.91
C ARG A 231 9.11 -6.60 28.34
N SER A 232 9.78 -7.22 27.37
CA SER A 232 11.01 -7.96 27.62
C SER A 232 12.22 -7.03 27.79
N GLY A 233 12.05 -5.73 27.53
CA GLY A 233 13.11 -4.72 27.57
C GLY A 233 14.06 -4.82 26.37
N ARG A 234 13.66 -5.52 25.31
CA ARG A 234 14.49 -5.72 24.12
C ARG A 234 14.28 -4.55 23.17
N ASN A 235 15.33 -4.20 22.42
CA ASN A 235 15.22 -3.20 21.35
C ASN A 235 14.24 -3.60 20.23
N SER A 236 13.86 -4.88 20.15
CA SER A 236 12.87 -5.41 19.22
C SER A 236 11.42 -5.30 19.71
N ASP A 237 11.18 -4.90 20.95
CA ASP A 237 9.83 -4.82 21.53
C ASP A 237 9.04 -3.64 20.91
N PRO A 238 7.70 -3.70 20.86
CA PRO A 238 6.88 -2.54 20.48
C PRO A 238 7.17 -1.30 21.33
N ASP A 239 7.15 -0.11 20.73
CA ASP A 239 7.29 1.14 21.49
C ASP A 239 6.14 1.33 22.46
N ILE A 240 4.94 0.88 22.07
CA ILE A 240 3.69 0.98 22.83
C ILE A 240 2.84 -0.26 22.56
N THR A 241 2.20 -0.76 23.62
CA THR A 241 1.23 -1.83 23.55
C THR A 241 -0.10 -1.31 24.08
N ILE A 242 -1.17 -1.46 23.32
CA ILE A 242 -2.52 -1.03 23.72
C ILE A 242 -3.42 -2.27 23.84
N PRO A 243 -4.08 -2.47 24.99
CA PRO A 243 -5.08 -3.52 25.15
C PRO A 243 -6.25 -3.35 24.17
N ARG A 244 -6.72 -4.44 23.58
CA ARG A 244 -7.97 -4.49 22.78
C ARG A 244 -9.19 -4.59 23.69
N ASP A 245 -9.42 -3.57 24.49
CA ASP A 245 -10.56 -3.47 25.41
C ASP A 245 -11.50 -2.30 25.05
N VAL A 246 -12.46 -2.01 25.93
CA VAL A 246 -13.43 -0.92 25.75
C VAL A 246 -12.80 0.47 25.68
N HIS A 247 -11.53 0.62 26.06
CA HIS A 247 -10.80 1.88 26.04
C HIS A 247 -9.86 2.01 24.83
N LEU A 248 -9.82 1.02 23.93
CA LEU A 248 -8.94 1.00 22.76
C LEU A 248 -8.97 2.32 21.97
N VAL A 249 -10.17 2.80 21.62
CA VAL A 249 -10.35 4.02 20.82
C VAL A 249 -9.74 5.22 21.55
N ASN A 250 -10.11 5.45 22.80
CA ASN A 250 -9.61 6.59 23.58
C ASN A 250 -8.10 6.54 23.79
N ASN A 251 -7.57 5.35 24.09
CA ASN A 251 -6.13 5.16 24.31
C ASN A 251 -5.34 5.43 23.03
N LEU A 252 -5.80 4.93 21.89
CA LEU A 252 -5.16 5.15 20.60
C LEU A 252 -5.24 6.63 20.18
N THR A 253 -6.42 7.25 20.29
CA THR A 253 -6.61 8.67 19.96
C THR A 253 -5.72 9.58 20.80
N ASN A 254 -5.67 9.38 22.12
CA ASN A 254 -4.84 10.19 23.01
C ASN A 254 -3.36 10.06 22.67
N LEU A 255 -2.92 8.82 22.41
CA LEU A 255 -1.53 8.56 22.05
C LEU A 255 -1.14 9.25 20.73
N LEU A 256 -1.94 9.08 19.69
CA LEU A 256 -1.63 9.63 18.38
C LEU A 256 -1.75 11.16 18.38
N SER A 257 -2.70 11.73 19.13
CA SER A 257 -2.79 13.18 19.33
C SER A 257 -1.53 13.76 19.96
N GLN A 258 -0.98 13.10 20.98
CA GLN A 258 0.31 13.50 21.58
C GLN A 258 1.47 13.37 20.60
N TYR A 259 1.44 12.34 19.74
CA TYR A 259 2.46 12.16 18.71
C TYR A 259 2.42 13.27 17.65
N VAL A 260 1.22 13.68 17.22
CA VAL A 260 1.00 14.82 16.30
C VAL A 260 1.52 16.12 16.91
N GLN A 261 1.21 16.38 18.18
CA GLN A 261 1.62 17.61 18.88
C GLN A 261 3.14 17.69 19.10
N ASN A 262 3.81 16.56 19.32
CA ASN A 262 5.24 16.49 19.57
C ASN A 262 6.04 16.15 18.30
N LYS A 263 5.54 16.52 17.12
CA LYS A 263 6.12 16.14 15.82
C LYS A 263 7.65 16.34 15.85
N PRO A 264 8.46 15.27 15.72
CA PRO A 264 9.89 15.42 15.66
C PRO A 264 10.25 16.19 14.38
N LEU A 265 10.78 17.41 14.53
CA LEU A 265 11.37 18.23 13.46
C LEU A 265 12.28 17.35 12.58
#